data_AF-A0A2P2I4D4-F1
#
_entry.id   AF-A0A2P2I4D4-F1
#
_cell.length_a   1.000
_cell.length_b   1.000
_cell.length_c   1.000
_cell.angle_alpha   90.00
_cell.angle_beta   90.00
_cell.angle_gamma   90.00
#
_symmetry.space_group_name_H-M   'P 1'
#
loop_
_entity.id
_entity.type
_entity.pdbx_description
1 polymer ?
#
loop_
_entity_poly.entity_id
_entity_poly.type
_entity_poly.pdbx_seq_one_letter_code
_entity_poly.pdbx_strand_id
1 'polypeptide(L)'
;MMLAQNHDVDIEGACEASLACCTCHVYVEDPYFERLDEADMKEEDLLDMAPFLAENSRLSCQIVLRKDLDGMQVRLPVGTRNMRVDTKGQQAQQEADER
;
A
#
# COMPACT_ATOMS: atom_id res chain seq x y z
N MET A 1 5.49 3.25 -4.81
CA MET A 1 4.54 4.38 -4.91
C MET A 1 4.90 5.40 -6.00
N MET A 2 5.95 6.23 -5.84
CA MET A 2 6.22 7.35 -6.76
C MET A 2 6.37 6.93 -8.22
N LEU A 3 7.05 5.80 -8.48
CA LEU A 3 7.17 5.26 -9.85
C LEU A 3 5.79 4.97 -10.45
N ALA A 4 4.91 4.33 -9.70
CA ALA A 4 3.55 4.00 -10.15
C ALA A 4 2.74 5.27 -10.46
N GLN A 5 2.80 6.30 -9.58
CA GLN A 5 2.15 7.59 -9.81
C GLN A 5 2.68 8.30 -11.06
N ASN A 6 3.99 8.28 -11.28
CA ASN A 6 4.62 8.87 -12.48
C ASN A 6 4.22 8.16 -13.78
N HIS A 7 3.63 6.96 -13.69
CA HIS A 7 3.16 6.16 -14.81
C HIS A 7 1.63 5.99 -14.81
N ASP A 8 0.91 6.89 -14.14
CA ASP A 8 -0.56 6.93 -14.09
C ASP A 8 -1.21 5.63 -13.57
N VAL A 9 -0.49 4.88 -12.74
CA VAL A 9 -1.06 3.75 -12.01
C VAL A 9 -1.82 4.29 -10.79
N ASP A 10 -3.06 3.83 -10.63
CA ASP A 10 -3.97 4.26 -9.56
C ASP A 10 -3.53 3.71 -8.20
N ILE A 11 -2.52 4.35 -7.62
CA ILE A 11 -2.05 4.13 -6.25
C ILE A 11 -2.14 5.44 -5.48
N GLU A 12 -2.78 5.38 -4.32
CA GLU A 12 -3.19 6.59 -3.62
C GLU A 12 -2.02 7.32 -2.94
N GLY A 13 -1.35 6.70 -1.97
CA GLY A 13 -0.18 7.31 -1.34
C GLY A 13 -0.45 8.63 -0.59
N ALA A 14 -1.54 8.71 0.17
CA ALA A 14 -2.07 9.93 0.77
C ALA A 14 -1.13 10.72 1.70
N CYS A 15 -0.17 10.06 2.36
CA CYS A 15 0.78 10.71 3.28
C CYS A 15 2.10 11.12 2.62
N GLU A 16 2.22 11.02 1.29
CA GLU A 16 3.42 11.44 0.55
C GLU A 16 4.71 10.78 1.06
N ALA A 17 4.66 9.47 1.33
CA ALA A 17 5.76 8.68 1.88
C ALA A 17 6.23 9.06 3.30
N SER A 18 5.44 9.80 4.06
CA SER A 18 5.77 10.21 5.45
C SER A 18 5.65 9.09 6.49
N LEU A 19 5.44 7.84 6.08
CA LEU A 19 5.19 6.68 6.95
C LEU A 19 4.10 6.97 8.01
N ALA A 20 2.94 7.44 7.54
CA ALA A 20 1.83 7.87 8.38
C ALA A 20 0.46 7.33 7.95
N CYS A 21 0.41 6.47 6.93
CA CYS A 21 -0.80 5.81 6.46
C CYS A 21 -0.45 4.51 5.72
N CYS A 22 -1.44 3.68 5.41
CA CYS A 22 -1.28 2.44 4.63
C CYS A 22 -1.84 2.51 3.20
N THR A 23 -2.15 3.70 2.67
CA THR A 23 -2.76 3.87 1.33
C THR A 23 -1.82 3.61 0.15
N CYS A 24 -0.56 3.27 0.40
CA CYS A 24 0.42 2.84 -0.60
C CYS A 24 0.70 1.34 -0.54
N HIS A 25 -0.15 0.58 0.17
CA HIS A 25 -0.08 -0.87 0.34
C HIS A 25 -0.04 -1.58 -1.01
N VAL A 26 0.87 -2.53 -1.12
CA VAL A 26 1.03 -3.43 -2.25
C VAL A 26 1.36 -4.84 -1.76
N TYR A 27 1.10 -5.83 -2.59
CA TYR A 27 1.66 -7.17 -2.45
C TYR A 27 2.91 -7.27 -3.32
N VAL A 28 4.01 -7.73 -2.76
CA VAL A 28 5.26 -7.98 -3.50
C VAL A 28 5.32 -9.46 -3.82
N GLU A 29 5.49 -9.81 -5.09
CA GLU A 29 5.52 -11.22 -5.50
C GLU A 29 6.91 -11.83 -5.30
N ASP A 30 6.93 -13.14 -5.05
CA ASP A 30 8.16 -13.92 -5.06
C ASP A 30 8.81 -13.93 -6.45
N PRO A 31 10.15 -14.01 -6.53
CA PRO A 31 11.11 -14.14 -5.43
C PRO A 31 11.59 -12.79 -4.86
N TYR A 32 10.88 -11.69 -5.14
CA TYR A 32 11.37 -10.35 -4.81
C TYR A 32 11.09 -9.96 -3.37
N PHE A 33 10.03 -10.49 -2.76
CA PHE A 33 9.70 -10.21 -1.36
C PHE A 33 10.87 -10.55 -0.43
N GLU A 34 11.47 -11.73 -0.58
CA GLU A 34 12.64 -12.17 0.20
C GLU A 34 13.92 -11.34 -0.06
N ARG A 35 13.96 -10.54 -1.13
CA ARG A 35 15.11 -9.66 -1.47
C ARG A 35 14.98 -8.26 -0.89
N LEU A 36 13.80 -7.90 -0.39
CA LEU A 36 13.58 -6.63 0.25
C LEU A 36 14.15 -6.64 1.67
N ASP A 37 14.48 -5.46 2.17
CA ASP A 37 14.74 -5.30 3.59
C ASP A 37 13.45 -5.59 4.37
N GLU A 38 13.55 -6.26 5.51
CA GLU A 38 12.39 -6.52 6.39
C GLU A 38 11.68 -5.19 6.73
N ALA A 39 10.36 -5.25 6.83
CA ALA A 39 9.59 -4.09 7.27
C ALA A 39 9.99 -3.73 8.70
N ASP A 40 10.10 -2.42 8.97
CA ASP A 40 10.36 -1.96 10.32
C ASP A 40 9.08 -2.00 11.17
N MET A 41 9.21 -1.88 12.49
CA MET A 41 8.06 -1.93 13.40
C MET A 41 6.97 -0.90 13.06
N LYS A 42 7.33 0.29 12.55
CA LYS A 42 6.35 1.33 12.22
C LYS A 42 5.61 1.00 10.93
N GLU A 43 6.30 0.42 9.95
CA GLU A 43 5.68 -0.10 8.74
C GLU A 43 4.69 -1.20 9.09
N GLU A 44 5.07 -2.16 9.94
CA GLU A 44 4.21 -3.24 10.41
C GLU A 44 2.98 -2.71 11.16
N ASP A 45 3.17 -1.77 12.11
CA ASP A 45 2.06 -1.13 12.85
C ASP A 45 1.04 -0.47 11.91
N LEU A 46 1.49 0.08 10.78
CA LEU A 46 0.61 0.68 9.77
C LEU A 46 -0.04 -0.38 8.87
N LEU A 47 0.67 -1.45 8.53
CA LEU A 47 0.16 -2.57 7.75
C LEU A 47 -0.94 -3.32 8.51
N ASP A 48 -0.87 -3.41 9.83
CA ASP A 48 -1.92 -3.98 10.68
C ASP A 48 -3.28 -3.25 10.54
N MET A 49 -3.26 -1.98 10.12
CA MET A 49 -4.46 -1.20 9.85
C MET A 49 -4.93 -1.27 8.38
N ALA A 50 -4.15 -1.92 7.51
CA ALA A 50 -4.44 -2.04 6.09
C ALA A 50 -5.55 -3.08 5.83
N PRO A 51 -6.55 -2.75 5.01
CA PRO A 51 -7.52 -3.75 4.56
C PRO A 51 -6.82 -4.78 3.66
N PHE A 52 -7.31 -6.03 3.68
CA PHE A 52 -6.78 -7.11 2.83
C PHE A 52 -5.29 -7.42 3.08
N LEU A 53 -4.83 -7.33 4.32
CA LEU A 53 -3.46 -7.67 4.68
C LEU A 53 -3.14 -9.14 4.33
N ALA A 54 -1.94 -9.36 3.78
CA ALA A 54 -1.37 -10.66 3.44
C ALA A 54 0.11 -10.71 3.82
N GLU A 55 0.69 -11.91 3.94
CA GLU A 55 2.09 -12.11 4.36
C GLU A 55 3.12 -11.38 3.50
N ASN A 56 2.84 -11.20 2.21
CA ASN A 56 3.71 -10.50 1.27
C ASN A 56 3.36 -9.01 1.10
N SER A 57 2.65 -8.44 2.07
CA SER A 57 2.25 -7.03 2.07
C SER A 57 3.40 -6.11 2.44
N ARG A 58 3.51 -4.98 1.73
CA ARG A 58 4.47 -3.92 2.03
C ARG A 58 3.86 -2.55 1.78
N LEU A 59 4.41 -1.53 2.44
CA LEU A 59 4.16 -0.14 2.08
C LEU A 59 5.10 0.24 0.95
N SER A 60 4.57 0.42 -0.27
CA SER A 60 5.40 0.68 -1.46
C SER A 60 6.17 2.00 -1.43
N CYS A 61 5.95 2.85 -0.43
CA CYS A 61 6.74 4.05 -0.18
C CYS A 61 8.02 3.79 0.63
N GLN A 62 8.12 2.65 1.34
CA GLN A 62 9.31 2.24 2.09
C GLN A 62 10.26 1.36 1.25
N ILE A 63 9.79 0.85 0.10
CA ILE A 63 10.62 0.06 -0.81
C ILE A 63 11.53 0.98 -1.62
N VAL A 64 12.84 0.85 -1.41
CA VAL A 64 13.87 1.51 -2.22
C VAL A 64 14.18 0.64 -3.45
N LEU A 65 13.95 1.17 -4.65
CA LEU A 65 14.25 0.44 -5.89
C LEU A 65 15.76 0.32 -6.10
N ARG A 66 16.20 -0.92 -6.37
CA ARG A 66 17.60 -1.29 -6.63
C ARG A 66 17.69 -2.17 -7.87
N LYS A 67 18.91 -2.32 -8.42
CA LYS A 67 19.12 -3.07 -9.69
C LYS A 67 18.79 -4.55 -9.59
N ASP A 68 18.93 -5.14 -8.41
CA ASP A 68 18.60 -6.53 -8.09
C ASP A 68 17.08 -6.81 -8.03
N LEU A 69 16.27 -5.76 -8.07
CA LEU A 69 14.80 -5.82 -8.14
C LEU A 69 14.27 -5.63 -9.58
N ASP A 70 15.14 -5.65 -10.59
CA ASP A 70 14.68 -5.57 -11.98
C ASP A 70 13.76 -6.76 -12.33
N GLY A 71 12.62 -6.44 -12.96
CA GLY A 71 11.54 -7.41 -13.21
C GLY A 71 10.58 -7.67 -12.04
N MET A 72 10.73 -6.98 -10.91
CA MET A 72 9.82 -7.11 -9.77
C MET A 72 8.37 -6.83 -10.17
N GLN A 73 7.48 -7.73 -9.75
CA GLN A 73 6.04 -7.58 -9.91
C GLN A 73 5.41 -7.27 -8.57
N VAL A 74 4.49 -6.30 -8.59
CA VAL A 74 3.67 -5.95 -7.43
C VAL A 74 2.20 -5.96 -7.84
N ARG A 75 1.34 -6.32 -6.91
CA ARG A 75 -0.12 -6.24 -7.08
C ARG A 75 -0.70 -5.20 -6.12
N LEU A 76 -1.72 -4.50 -6.58
CA LEU A 76 -2.49 -3.59 -5.74
C LEU A 76 -3.61 -4.35 -5.02
N PRO A 77 -3.91 -4.01 -3.75
CA PRO A 77 -5.13 -4.47 -3.09
C PRO A 77 -6.36 -3.91 -3.79
N VAL A 78 -7.53 -4.54 -3.56
CA VAL A 78 -8.81 -4.09 -4.16
C VAL A 78 -9.31 -2.75 -3.60
N GLY A 79 -8.72 -2.27 -2.51
CA GLY A 79 -8.99 -0.97 -1.93
C GLY A 79 -8.05 -0.65 -0.78
N THR A 80 -7.94 0.63 -0.45
CA THR A 80 -7.11 1.16 0.65
C THR A 80 -7.97 1.93 1.65
N ARG A 81 -7.55 1.94 2.93
CA ARG A 81 -8.21 2.75 3.96
C ARG A 81 -7.61 4.15 3.97
N ASN A 82 -8.36 5.13 3.45
CA ASN A 82 -8.02 6.55 3.59
C ASN A 82 -9.04 7.28 4.48
N MET A 83 -8.54 8.09 5.42
CA MET A 83 -9.35 8.99 6.24
C MET A 83 -9.48 10.39 5.60
N ARG A 84 -9.75 10.45 4.29
CA ARG A 84 -10.16 11.70 3.65
C ARG A 84 -11.53 12.11 4.20
N VAL A 85 -11.63 13.33 4.73
CA VAL A 85 -12.91 13.93 5.13
C VAL A 85 -13.63 14.40 3.86
N ASP A 86 -14.06 13.45 3.04
CA ASP A 86 -14.93 13.74 1.92
C ASP A 86 -16.37 13.65 2.42
N THR A 87 -17.04 14.80 2.50
CA THR A 87 -18.45 14.94 2.93
C THR A 87 -19.44 14.12 2.09
N LYS A 88 -18.99 13.45 1.02
CA LYS A 88 -19.77 12.55 0.17
C LYS A 88 -19.39 11.06 0.32
N GLY A 89 -18.24 10.73 0.90
CA GLY A 89 -17.70 9.36 0.94
C GLY A 89 -18.31 8.46 2.03
N GLN A 90 -18.99 9.04 3.03
CA GLN A 90 -19.54 8.28 4.15
C GLN A 90 -20.73 7.39 3.77
N GLN A 91 -21.51 7.73 2.74
CA GLN A 91 -22.68 6.95 2.33
C GLN A 91 -22.29 5.61 1.68
N ALA A 92 -21.22 5.57 0.87
CA ALA A 92 -20.85 4.36 0.15
C ALA A 92 -20.17 3.31 1.05
N GLN A 93 -19.38 3.73 2.05
CA GLN A 93 -18.68 2.81 2.94
C GLN A 93 -19.60 2.21 4.02
N GLN A 94 -20.60 2.96 4.51
CA GLN A 94 -21.61 2.43 5.44
C GLN A 94 -22.49 1.34 4.79
N GLU A 95 -22.86 1.49 3.52
CA GLU A 95 -23.71 0.52 2.81
C GLU A 95 -23.03 -0.83 2.52
N ALA A 96 -21.69 -0.88 2.54
CA ALA A 96 -20.91 -2.10 2.28
C ALA A 96 -20.62 -2.89 3.58
N ASP A 97 -20.42 -2.22 4.71
CA ASP A 97 -20.20 -2.87 6.02
C ASP A 97 -21.51 -3.36 6.68
N GLU A 98 -22.68 -2.93 6.19
CA GLU A 98 -24.00 -3.33 6.69
C GLU A 98 -24.65 -4.51 5.91
N ARG A 99 -23.89 -5.21 5.05
CA ARG A 99 -24.37 -6.36 4.26
C ARG A 99 -23.68 -7.68 4.58
#